data_AF-A0A5C6LJT3-F1
#
_entry.id   AF-A0A5C6LJT3-F1
#
_cell.length_a   1.000
_cell.length_b   1.000
_cell.length_c   1.000
_cell.angle_alpha   90.00
_cell.angle_beta   90.00
_cell.angle_gamma   90.00
#
_symmetry.space_group_name_H-M   'P 1'
#
loop_
_entity.id
_entity.type
_entity.pdbx_description
1 polymer ?
#
loop_
_entity_poly.entity_id
_entity_poly.type
_entity_poly.pdbx_seq_one_letter_code
_entity_poly.pdbx_strand_id
1 'polypeptide(L)'
;MDDLSNDFYSGKDLSGYTAKVSIKKGNAVIKELVSQVGKDITLKVPTPRLWSPDDPFLYDVEVLLMENGKQVDKVGSYFGMRKIAIQKDEKGVERIFLNNKYTYNLGTLDQGFWPDGLYTAPTDEALKFDIEAAKSMGFNTIRKHIKIEPDRWYFHADKLGMLVWQDMVNPGNDSKEAQIQFEKENKVNIAQLYNHPSIVTWVLFNEKWGQYDQERLTKWMKGYDPHDW
;
A
#
# COMPACT_ATOMS: atom_id res chain seq x y z
N MET A 1 2.22 6.01 13.19
CA MET A 1 1.40 6.71 12.20
C MET A 1 1.28 8.14 12.70
N ASP A 2 1.84 9.12 11.98
CA ASP A 2 1.51 10.52 12.28
C ASP A 2 0.01 10.67 12.07
N ASP A 3 -0.66 11.08 13.13
CA ASP A 3 -2.09 11.26 13.16
C ASP A 3 -2.47 12.43 12.24
N LEU A 4 -2.88 12.10 11.01
CA LEU A 4 -3.46 13.06 10.07
C LEU A 4 -4.76 13.68 10.61
N SER A 5 -5.33 13.23 11.73
CA SER A 5 -6.52 13.85 12.31
C SER A 5 -6.33 15.34 12.62
N ASN A 6 -5.09 15.77 12.91
CA ASN A 6 -4.78 17.17 13.17
C ASN A 6 -4.77 18.03 11.90
N ASP A 7 -4.56 17.44 10.71
CA ASP A 7 -4.59 18.16 9.44
C ASP A 7 -6.01 18.33 8.88
N PHE A 8 -6.99 17.59 9.43
CA PHE A 8 -8.38 17.58 8.96
C PHE A 8 -9.41 18.02 10.02
N TYR A 9 -8.98 18.63 11.13
CA TYR A 9 -9.90 19.05 12.20
C TYR A 9 -10.81 20.19 11.71
N SER A 10 -12.09 19.89 11.49
CA SER A 10 -13.03 20.84 10.87
C SER A 10 -13.54 21.94 11.81
N GLY A 11 -13.17 21.90 13.11
CA GLY A 11 -13.70 22.80 14.13
C GLY A 11 -15.22 22.69 14.36
N LYS A 12 -15.87 21.67 13.80
CA LYS A 12 -17.33 21.45 13.90
C LYS A 12 -17.66 20.66 15.16
N ASP A 13 -18.84 20.90 15.71
CA ASP A 13 -19.43 20.00 16.70
C ASP A 13 -19.76 18.65 16.05
N LEU A 14 -19.16 17.58 16.56
CA LEU A 14 -19.30 16.22 16.06
C LEU A 14 -20.31 15.40 16.88
N SER A 15 -20.99 15.98 17.86
CA SER A 15 -21.89 15.26 18.79
C SER A 15 -23.03 14.48 18.11
N GLY A 16 -23.49 14.95 16.94
CA GLY A 16 -24.51 14.28 16.12
C GLY A 16 -23.95 13.26 15.11
N TYR A 17 -22.63 13.11 15.01
CA TYR A 17 -21.98 12.32 13.97
C TYR A 17 -21.50 10.95 14.47
N THR A 18 -21.80 9.90 13.71
CA THR A 18 -21.24 8.56 13.93
C THR A 18 -20.70 7.98 12.63
N ALA A 19 -19.68 7.13 12.74
CA ALA A 19 -19.16 6.36 11.62
C ALA A 19 -19.68 4.91 11.73
N LYS A 20 -20.32 4.44 10.67
CA LYS A 20 -20.70 3.03 10.51
C LYS A 20 -19.71 2.37 9.56
N VAL A 21 -18.92 1.44 10.08
CA VAL A 21 -17.90 0.72 9.31
C VAL A 21 -18.34 -0.73 9.12
N SER A 22 -18.33 -1.19 7.86
CA SER A 22 -18.65 -2.57 7.50
C SER A 22 -17.51 -3.20 6.70
N ILE A 23 -17.22 -4.47 6.99
CA ILE A 23 -16.32 -5.32 6.21
C ILE A 23 -17.17 -6.35 5.48
N LYS A 24 -16.94 -6.50 4.17
CA LYS A 24 -17.68 -7.42 3.31
C LYS A 24 -16.75 -8.43 2.66
N LYS A 25 -17.28 -9.64 2.48
CA LYS A 25 -16.68 -10.72 1.69
C LYS A 25 -17.64 -11.00 0.52
N GLY A 26 -17.33 -10.44 -0.64
CA GLY A 26 -18.31 -10.32 -1.72
C GLY A 26 -19.52 -9.53 -1.24
N ASN A 27 -20.74 -10.04 -1.46
CA ASN A 27 -21.96 -9.35 -1.06
C ASN A 27 -22.34 -9.51 0.42
N ALA A 28 -21.62 -10.34 1.18
CA ALA A 28 -21.95 -10.63 2.58
C ALA A 28 -21.19 -9.70 3.52
N VAL A 29 -21.91 -8.95 4.37
CA VAL A 29 -21.31 -8.23 5.50
C VAL A 29 -20.89 -9.25 6.56
N ILE A 30 -19.59 -9.32 6.84
CA ILE A 30 -19.04 -10.27 7.84
C ILE A 30 -18.79 -9.62 9.20
N LYS A 31 -18.61 -8.30 9.22
CA LYS A 31 -18.47 -7.52 10.45
C LYS A 31 -18.94 -6.10 10.23
N GLU A 32 -19.55 -5.53 11.26
CA GLU A 32 -20.04 -4.16 11.26
C GLU A 32 -19.91 -3.57 12.67
N LEU A 33 -19.60 -2.28 12.74
CA LEU A 33 -19.61 -1.50 13.98
C LEU A 33 -20.06 -0.07 13.69
N VAL A 34 -20.80 0.52 14.62
CA VAL A 34 -21.05 1.96 14.68
C VAL A 34 -20.24 2.52 15.83
N SER A 35 -19.50 3.60 15.57
CA SER A 35 -18.72 4.31 16.58
C SER A 35 -18.91 5.82 16.45
N GLN A 36 -18.63 6.54 17.52
CA GLN A 36 -18.44 7.99 17.46
C GLN A 36 -17.26 8.29 16.52
N VAL A 37 -17.39 9.37 15.74
CA VAL A 37 -16.30 9.86 14.88
C VAL A 37 -15.10 10.31 15.72
N GLY A 38 -13.90 10.29 15.15
CA GLY A 38 -12.66 10.67 15.85
C GLY A 38 -12.13 9.64 16.85
N LYS A 39 -12.67 8.40 16.85
CA LYS A 39 -12.15 7.28 17.64
C LYS A 39 -11.63 6.18 16.74
N ASP A 40 -10.57 5.51 17.17
CA ASP A 40 -10.09 4.30 16.52
C ASP A 40 -11.16 3.20 16.53
N ILE A 41 -11.38 2.60 15.37
CA ILE A 41 -12.33 1.51 15.17
C ILE A 41 -11.55 0.24 14.85
N THR A 42 -11.68 -0.78 15.69
CA THR A 42 -11.07 -2.09 15.45
C THR A 42 -12.14 -3.13 15.13
N LEU A 43 -12.09 -3.67 13.92
CA LEU A 43 -12.94 -4.79 13.46
C LEU A 43 -12.08 -6.04 13.30
N LYS A 44 -12.29 -7.03 14.18
CA LYS A 44 -11.61 -8.33 14.07
C LYS A 44 -12.25 -9.17 12.97
N VAL A 45 -11.43 -9.66 12.04
CA VAL A 45 -11.83 -10.66 11.02
C VAL A 45 -11.37 -12.04 11.50
N PRO A 46 -12.26 -12.87 12.07
CA PRO A 46 -11.89 -14.21 12.51
C PRO A 46 -11.54 -15.09 11.31
N THR A 47 -10.46 -15.88 11.43
CA THR A 47 -9.98 -16.79 10.36
C THR A 47 -9.94 -16.12 8.98
N PRO A 48 -9.09 -15.10 8.80
CA PRO A 48 -9.03 -14.35 7.55
C PRO A 48 -8.57 -15.24 6.40
N ARG A 49 -9.16 -15.05 5.20
CA ARG A 49 -8.58 -15.53 3.95
C ARG A 49 -7.44 -14.59 3.60
N LEU A 50 -6.24 -15.14 3.53
CA LEU A 50 -5.04 -14.34 3.36
C LEU A 50 -4.86 -13.95 1.90
N TRP A 51 -4.37 -12.74 1.67
CA TRP A 51 -3.94 -12.27 0.36
C TRP A 51 -2.56 -12.84 0.03
N SER A 52 -2.36 -13.25 -1.23
CA SER A 52 -1.10 -13.67 -1.81
C SER A 52 -1.16 -13.58 -3.35
N PRO A 53 -0.03 -13.71 -4.07
CA PRO A 53 -0.06 -13.79 -5.52
C PRO A 53 -0.96 -14.91 -6.08
N ASP A 54 -1.01 -16.07 -5.42
CA ASP A 54 -1.82 -17.22 -5.86
C ASP A 54 -3.29 -17.11 -5.43
N ASP A 55 -3.54 -16.39 -4.34
CA ASP A 55 -4.89 -16.11 -3.82
C ASP A 55 -5.01 -14.61 -3.48
N PRO A 56 -5.25 -13.73 -4.48
CA PRO A 56 -5.31 -12.28 -4.29
C PRO A 56 -6.65 -11.85 -3.68
N PHE A 57 -7.03 -12.48 -2.58
CA PHE A 57 -8.30 -12.23 -1.94
C PHE A 57 -8.33 -10.88 -1.25
N LEU A 58 -9.34 -10.08 -1.57
CA LEU A 58 -9.57 -8.76 -0.99
C LEU A 58 -10.95 -8.72 -0.33
N TYR A 59 -10.99 -8.09 0.84
CA TYR A 59 -12.22 -7.71 1.51
C TYR A 59 -12.60 -6.30 1.08
N ASP A 60 -13.90 -6.01 0.99
CA ASP A 60 -14.36 -4.63 0.82
C ASP A 60 -14.58 -4.00 2.20
N VAL A 61 -14.24 -2.73 2.33
CA VAL A 61 -14.54 -1.92 3.51
C VAL A 61 -15.39 -0.73 3.08
N GLU A 62 -16.43 -0.45 3.86
CA GLU A 62 -17.31 0.69 3.63
C GLU A 62 -17.47 1.45 4.94
N VAL A 63 -17.26 2.77 4.86
CA VAL A 63 -17.43 3.70 5.97
C VAL A 63 -18.54 4.67 5.58
N LEU A 64 -19.62 4.66 6.35
CA LEU A 64 -20.72 5.61 6.21
C LEU A 64 -20.62 6.64 7.32
N LEU A 65 -20.69 7.92 6.96
CA LEU A 65 -20.86 9.00 7.90
C LEU A 65 -22.35 9.22 8.13
N MET A 66 -22.76 9.18 9.39
CA MET A 66 -24.15 9.33 9.80
C MET A 66 -24.29 10.60 10.64
N GLU A 67 -25.22 11.48 10.30
CA GLU A 67 -25.63 12.65 11.11
C GLU A 67 -27.04 12.39 11.65
N ASN A 68 -27.20 12.33 12.97
CA ASN A 68 -28.49 12.11 13.64
C ASN A 68 -29.26 10.89 13.07
N GLY A 69 -28.54 9.81 12.76
CA GLY A 69 -29.09 8.57 12.21
C GLY A 69 -29.32 8.56 10.70
N LYS A 70 -29.05 9.65 9.98
CA LYS A 70 -29.14 9.72 8.51
C LYS A 70 -27.77 9.67 7.88
N GLN A 71 -27.61 8.90 6.81
CA GLN A 71 -26.37 8.88 6.05
C GLN A 71 -26.17 10.22 5.34
N VAL A 72 -25.01 10.83 5.53
CA VAL A 72 -24.61 12.10 4.91
C VAL A 72 -23.40 11.97 4.00
N ASP A 73 -22.57 10.95 4.20
CA ASP A 73 -21.43 10.66 3.33
C ASP A 73 -21.07 9.17 3.33
N LYS A 74 -20.29 8.73 2.35
CA LYS A 74 -19.83 7.36 2.18
C LYS A 74 -18.47 7.31 1.47
N VAL A 75 -17.55 6.55 2.05
CA VAL A 75 -16.32 6.12 1.38
C VAL A 75 -16.22 4.60 1.38
N GLY A 76 -15.71 4.04 0.29
CA GLY A 76 -15.43 2.61 0.14
C GLY A 76 -13.99 2.39 -0.24
N SER A 77 -13.44 1.26 0.18
CA SER A 77 -12.12 0.78 -0.22
C SER A 77 -12.08 -0.75 -0.11
N TYR A 78 -10.89 -1.33 -0.21
CA TYR A 78 -10.64 -2.74 -0.01
C TYR A 78 -9.35 -2.94 0.80
N PHE A 79 -9.14 -4.15 1.30
CA PHE A 79 -7.87 -4.53 1.93
C PHE A 79 -7.58 -6.02 1.77
N GLY A 80 -6.30 -6.38 1.79
CA GLY A 80 -5.82 -7.75 1.80
C GLY A 80 -5.19 -8.11 3.14
N MET A 81 -5.50 -9.30 3.67
CA MET A 81 -4.90 -9.78 4.91
C MET A 81 -3.61 -10.52 4.60
N ARG A 82 -2.45 -9.91 4.85
CA ARG A 82 -1.14 -10.53 4.60
C ARG A 82 -0.12 -10.18 5.67
N LYS A 83 0.92 -10.97 5.78
CA LYS A 83 2.10 -10.67 6.59
C LYS A 83 3.35 -10.91 5.76
N ILE A 84 4.22 -9.92 5.64
CA ILE A 84 5.59 -10.09 5.17
C ILE A 84 6.52 -10.13 6.39
N ALA A 85 7.64 -10.86 6.29
CA ALA A 85 8.69 -10.84 7.28
C ALA A 85 10.00 -11.42 6.71
N ILE A 86 11.14 -10.86 7.11
CA ILE A 86 12.42 -11.56 7.03
C ILE A 86 12.54 -12.54 8.20
N GLN A 87 12.73 -13.83 7.89
CA GLN A 87 12.93 -14.88 8.89
C GLN A 87 14.04 -15.84 8.46
N LYS A 88 14.63 -16.55 9.41
CA LYS A 88 15.59 -17.63 9.10
C LYS A 88 14.83 -18.89 8.69
N ASP A 89 15.24 -19.51 7.59
CA ASP A 89 14.77 -20.84 7.17
C ASP A 89 15.35 -21.95 8.06
N GLU A 90 15.00 -23.20 7.78
CA GLU A 90 15.47 -24.38 8.53
C GLU A 90 17.01 -24.53 8.54
N LYS A 91 17.70 -23.87 7.60
CA LYS A 91 19.18 -23.86 7.50
C LYS A 91 19.79 -22.63 8.14
N GLY A 92 18.99 -21.77 8.79
CA GLY A 92 19.44 -20.55 9.45
C GLY A 92 19.66 -19.37 8.50
N VAL A 93 19.26 -19.47 7.23
CA VAL A 93 19.46 -18.42 6.21
C VAL A 93 18.27 -17.46 6.20
N GLU A 94 18.54 -16.15 6.19
CA GLU A 94 17.49 -15.14 6.07
C GLU A 94 16.78 -15.25 4.72
N ARG A 95 15.45 -15.32 4.75
CA ARG A 95 14.57 -15.32 3.58
C ARG A 95 13.40 -14.39 3.82
N ILE A 96 12.74 -14.03 2.72
CA ILE A 96 11.46 -13.34 2.74
C ILE A 96 10.35 -14.38 2.89
N PHE A 97 9.46 -14.15 3.86
CA PHE A 97 8.30 -14.99 4.14
C PHE A 97 7.03 -14.19 3.93
N LEU A 98 6.14 -14.68 3.06
CA LEU A 98 4.76 -14.20 2.94
C LEU A 98 3.85 -15.17 3.68
N ASN A 99 3.02 -14.66 4.59
CA ASN A 99 2.08 -15.44 5.40
C ASN A 99 2.77 -16.59 6.15
N ASN A 100 3.98 -16.34 6.66
CA ASN A 100 4.86 -17.30 7.33
C ASN A 100 5.26 -18.50 6.45
N LYS A 101 5.25 -18.35 5.12
CA LYS A 101 5.83 -19.31 4.18
C LYS A 101 6.95 -18.66 3.40
N TYR A 102 8.07 -19.37 3.26
CA TYR A 102 9.16 -18.90 2.40
C TYR A 102 8.60 -18.62 1.00
N THR A 103 8.82 -17.40 0.53
CA THR A 103 8.35 -16.94 -0.78
C THR A 103 9.54 -16.40 -1.54
N TYR A 104 9.85 -17.05 -2.66
CA TYR A 104 10.87 -16.54 -3.57
C TYR A 104 10.25 -15.45 -4.44
N ASN A 105 10.74 -14.22 -4.29
CA ASN A 105 10.33 -13.10 -5.13
C ASN A 105 11.03 -13.23 -6.49
N LEU A 106 10.40 -13.96 -7.41
CA LEU A 106 10.82 -14.02 -8.81
C LEU A 106 10.35 -12.73 -9.47
N GLY A 107 11.24 -11.73 -9.41
CA GLY A 107 10.93 -10.35 -9.76
C GLY A 107 11.45 -9.91 -11.12
N THR A 108 10.71 -9.00 -11.76
CA THR A 108 11.19 -8.20 -12.88
C THR A 108 11.29 -6.73 -12.49
N LEU A 109 12.15 -5.98 -13.19
CA LEU A 109 12.21 -4.53 -13.10
C LEU A 109 11.23 -3.94 -14.10
N ASP A 110 10.40 -2.99 -13.64
CA ASP A 110 9.41 -2.29 -14.45
C ASP A 110 9.71 -0.78 -14.41
N GLN A 111 10.10 -0.22 -15.55
CA GLN A 111 10.34 1.23 -15.71
C GLN A 111 9.07 2.04 -15.96
N GLY A 112 7.97 1.39 -16.35
CA GLY A 112 6.68 2.04 -16.63
C GLY A 112 6.74 3.00 -17.81
N PHE A 113 7.42 2.59 -18.90
CA PHE A 113 7.49 3.33 -20.16
C PHE A 113 6.41 2.91 -21.15
N TRP A 114 5.74 3.90 -21.72
CA TRP A 114 4.70 3.74 -22.72
C TRP A 114 5.16 4.31 -24.06
N PRO A 115 4.94 3.60 -25.19
CA PRO A 115 5.42 4.05 -26.50
C PRO A 115 5.03 5.49 -26.87
N ASP A 116 3.80 5.88 -26.57
CA ASP A 116 3.28 7.21 -26.92
C ASP A 116 3.47 8.24 -25.80
N GLY A 117 3.17 7.85 -24.56
CA GLY A 117 3.09 8.76 -23.41
C GLY A 117 4.37 8.84 -22.57
N LEU A 118 5.38 8.02 -22.86
CA LEU A 118 6.56 7.77 -22.03
C LEU A 118 6.19 7.41 -20.59
N TYR A 119 5.87 8.37 -19.73
CA TYR A 119 5.47 8.12 -18.34
C TYR A 119 3.96 7.96 -18.14
N THR A 120 3.14 8.36 -19.10
CA THR A 120 1.69 8.32 -19.01
C THR A 120 1.13 7.08 -19.70
N ALA A 121 0.49 6.21 -18.92
CA ALA A 121 -0.20 5.05 -19.47
C ALA A 121 -1.37 5.50 -20.37
N PRO A 122 -1.56 4.87 -21.54
CA PRO A 122 -2.59 5.29 -22.48
C PRO A 122 -4.00 4.95 -22.00
N THR A 123 -4.18 3.83 -21.28
CA THR A 123 -5.48 3.39 -20.73
C THR A 123 -5.33 2.60 -19.43
N ASP A 124 -6.45 2.35 -18.75
CA ASP A 124 -6.52 1.45 -17.58
C ASP A 124 -6.14 0.01 -17.94
N GLU A 125 -6.55 -0.45 -19.12
CA GLU A 125 -6.22 -1.78 -19.64
C GLU A 125 -4.73 -1.93 -19.92
N ALA A 126 -4.05 -0.85 -20.33
CA ALA A 126 -2.61 -0.86 -20.53
C ALA A 126 -1.87 -1.07 -19.19
N LEU A 127 -2.26 -0.34 -18.13
CA LEU A 127 -1.71 -0.54 -16.77
C LEU A 127 -1.88 -1.99 -16.31
N LYS A 128 -3.07 -2.55 -16.54
CA LYS A 128 -3.39 -3.94 -16.19
C LYS A 128 -2.57 -4.94 -17.01
N PHE A 129 -2.42 -4.69 -18.31
CA PHE A 129 -1.76 -5.59 -19.26
C PHE A 129 -0.33 -5.92 -18.84
N ASP A 130 0.48 -4.94 -18.45
CA ASP A 130 1.88 -5.18 -18.06
C ASP A 130 1.98 -6.13 -16.85
N ILE A 131 1.07 -5.99 -15.88
CA ILE A 131 1.02 -6.85 -14.70
C ILE A 131 0.56 -8.26 -15.08
N GLU A 132 -0.45 -8.39 -15.95
CA GLU A 132 -0.92 -9.68 -16.46
C GLU A 132 0.18 -10.38 -17.28
N ALA A 133 0.89 -9.64 -18.13
CA ALA A 133 1.99 -10.16 -18.91
C ALA A 133 3.12 -10.69 -18.01
N ALA A 134 3.58 -9.90 -17.04
CA ALA A 134 4.57 -10.32 -16.05
C ALA A 134 4.13 -11.60 -15.32
N LYS A 135 2.88 -11.63 -14.85
CA LYS A 135 2.32 -12.80 -14.17
C LYS A 135 2.24 -14.03 -15.07
N SER A 136 1.85 -13.86 -16.34
CA SER A 136 1.76 -14.95 -17.32
C SER A 136 3.12 -15.58 -17.65
N MET A 137 4.20 -14.79 -17.55
CA MET A 137 5.58 -15.26 -17.69
C MET A 137 6.11 -15.97 -16.44
N GLY A 138 5.31 -16.04 -15.36
CA GLY A 138 5.67 -16.71 -14.10
C GLY A 138 6.29 -15.79 -13.05
N PHE A 139 6.42 -14.49 -13.31
CA PHE A 139 6.87 -13.55 -12.29
C PHE A 139 5.77 -13.35 -11.24
N ASN A 140 6.17 -13.25 -9.98
CA ASN A 140 5.27 -12.97 -8.86
C ASN A 140 5.59 -11.64 -8.17
N THR A 141 6.62 -10.93 -8.63
CA THR A 141 7.05 -9.65 -8.08
C THR A 141 7.38 -8.68 -9.21
N ILE A 142 7.01 -7.41 -9.04
CA ILE A 142 7.47 -6.29 -9.85
C ILE A 142 8.22 -5.32 -8.94
N ARG A 143 9.45 -4.97 -9.31
CA ARG A 143 10.14 -3.81 -8.76
C ARG A 143 9.82 -2.61 -9.64
N LYS A 144 8.94 -1.73 -9.15
CA LYS A 144 8.62 -0.48 -9.84
C LYS A 144 9.79 0.48 -9.65
N HIS A 145 10.50 0.78 -10.74
CA HIS A 145 11.80 1.42 -10.70
C HIS A 145 11.68 2.94 -10.68
N ILE A 146 12.19 3.57 -9.60
CA ILE A 146 12.32 5.03 -9.37
C ILE A 146 11.09 5.84 -9.82
N LYS A 147 9.89 5.30 -9.60
CA LYS A 147 8.64 5.89 -10.10
C LYS A 147 7.50 5.55 -9.15
N ILE A 148 6.62 6.51 -8.92
CA ILE A 148 5.29 6.27 -8.35
C ILE A 148 4.28 6.22 -9.49
N GLU A 149 3.54 5.13 -9.62
CA GLU A 149 2.45 5.01 -10.60
C GLU A 149 1.17 5.67 -10.07
N PRO A 150 0.16 5.93 -10.92
CA PRO A 150 -1.18 6.22 -10.43
C PRO A 150 -1.68 5.09 -9.52
N ASP A 151 -2.45 5.43 -8.48
CA ASP A 151 -3.11 4.49 -7.53
C ASP A 151 -3.74 3.27 -8.24
N ARG A 152 -4.28 3.53 -9.44
CA ARG A 152 -4.90 2.53 -10.30
C ARG A 152 -3.99 1.36 -10.70
N TRP A 153 -2.68 1.57 -10.84
CA TRP A 153 -1.73 0.50 -11.11
C TRP A 153 -1.59 -0.45 -9.90
N TYR A 154 -1.49 0.10 -8.69
CA TYR A 154 -1.45 -0.69 -7.46
C TYR A 154 -2.75 -1.43 -7.22
N PHE A 155 -3.90 -0.83 -7.53
CA PHE A 155 -5.19 -1.53 -7.55
C PHE A 155 -5.16 -2.78 -8.42
N HIS A 156 -4.58 -2.70 -9.63
CA HIS A 156 -4.43 -3.88 -10.49
C HIS A 156 -3.46 -4.89 -9.90
N ALA A 157 -2.34 -4.45 -9.30
CA ALA A 157 -1.39 -5.34 -8.64
C ALA A 157 -2.04 -6.11 -7.46
N ASP A 158 -2.87 -5.42 -6.67
CA ASP A 158 -3.63 -6.01 -5.56
C ASP A 158 -4.65 -7.04 -6.05
N LYS A 159 -5.41 -6.71 -7.10
CA LYS A 159 -6.47 -7.55 -7.66
C LYS A 159 -5.92 -8.75 -8.41
N LEU A 160 -4.83 -8.56 -9.15
CA LEU A 160 -4.21 -9.60 -9.95
C LEU A 160 -3.32 -10.50 -9.10
N GLY A 161 -2.85 -10.05 -7.93
CA GLY A 161 -1.93 -10.81 -7.09
C GLY A 161 -0.50 -10.74 -7.62
N MET A 162 0.09 -9.56 -7.49
CA MET A 162 1.49 -9.28 -7.81
C MET A 162 2.14 -8.63 -6.58
N LEU A 163 3.30 -9.10 -6.16
CA LEU A 163 4.10 -8.42 -5.13
C LEU A 163 4.76 -7.19 -5.74
N VAL A 164 4.84 -6.11 -4.98
CA VAL A 164 5.47 -4.86 -5.43
C VAL A 164 6.60 -4.50 -4.49
N TRP A 165 7.79 -4.32 -5.08
CA TRP A 165 8.89 -3.57 -4.48
C TRP A 165 8.81 -2.16 -5.02
N GLN A 166 8.44 -1.22 -4.17
CA GLN A 166 8.18 0.15 -4.57
C GLN A 166 9.42 1.02 -4.34
N ASP A 167 10.09 1.40 -5.42
CA ASP A 167 11.18 2.39 -5.34
C ASP A 167 10.63 3.80 -5.13
N MET A 168 11.34 4.58 -4.32
CA MET A 168 11.10 6.01 -4.19
C MET A 168 11.75 6.76 -5.36
N VAL A 169 11.17 7.90 -5.75
CA VAL A 169 11.76 8.76 -6.78
C VAL A 169 13.00 9.41 -6.21
N ASN A 170 14.16 9.21 -6.83
CA ASN A 170 15.43 9.74 -6.33
C ASN A 170 15.43 11.29 -6.29
N PRO A 171 16.14 11.91 -5.33
CA PRO A 171 16.17 13.37 -5.13
C PRO A 171 16.81 14.19 -6.27
N GLY A 172 17.37 13.56 -7.30
CA GLY A 172 17.97 14.21 -8.47
C GLY A 172 19.35 14.86 -8.24
N ASN A 173 19.63 15.36 -7.03
CA ASN A 173 20.94 15.84 -6.59
C ASN A 173 21.09 15.72 -5.04
N ASP A 174 22.23 16.13 -4.49
CA ASP A 174 22.56 16.02 -3.06
C ASP A 174 22.31 17.30 -2.24
N SER A 175 21.70 18.33 -2.84
CA SER A 175 21.42 19.60 -2.16
C SER A 175 20.45 19.44 -0.98
N LYS A 176 20.54 20.35 0.00
CA LYS A 176 19.65 20.29 1.18
C LYS A 176 18.17 20.45 0.81
N GLU A 177 17.88 21.24 -0.22
CA GLU A 177 16.53 21.42 -0.75
C GLU A 177 15.98 20.10 -1.32
N ALA A 178 16.77 19.39 -2.14
CA ALA A 178 16.41 18.09 -2.68
C ALA A 178 16.15 17.05 -1.58
N GLN A 179 16.96 17.06 -0.51
CA GLN A 179 16.76 16.18 0.66
C GLN A 179 15.45 16.48 1.40
N ILE A 180 15.12 17.76 1.63
CA ILE A 180 13.88 18.17 2.29
C ILE A 180 12.67 17.73 1.47
N GLN A 181 12.72 17.96 0.15
CA GLN A 181 11.64 17.59 -0.75
C GLN A 181 11.51 16.07 -0.84
N PHE A 182 12.60 15.32 -0.92
CA PHE A 182 12.58 13.87 -0.94
C PHE A 182 11.93 13.30 0.33
N GLU A 183 12.33 13.73 1.53
CA GLU A 183 11.71 13.25 2.78
C GLU A 183 10.23 13.61 2.88
N LYS A 184 9.84 14.81 2.42
CA LYS A 184 8.43 15.22 2.35
C LYS A 184 7.62 14.33 1.41
N GLU A 185 8.07 14.14 0.18
CA GLU A 185 7.34 13.33 -0.81
C GLU A 185 7.31 11.85 -0.41
N ASN A 186 8.39 11.31 0.15
CA ASN A 186 8.40 9.93 0.67
C ASN A 186 7.31 9.73 1.74
N LYS A 187 7.16 10.69 2.67
CA LYS A 187 6.10 10.62 3.69
C LYS A 187 4.71 10.61 3.05
N VAL A 188 4.47 11.47 2.06
CA VAL A 188 3.18 11.55 1.34
C VAL A 188 2.92 10.26 0.54
N ASN A 189 3.92 9.76 -0.19
CA ASN A 189 3.81 8.56 -1.02
C ASN A 189 3.48 7.34 -0.17
N ILE A 190 4.19 7.12 0.94
CA ILE A 190 3.87 5.99 1.84
C ILE A 190 2.46 6.17 2.41
N ALA A 191 2.07 7.37 2.86
CA ALA A 191 0.74 7.61 3.41
C ALA A 191 -0.39 7.31 2.41
N GLN A 192 -0.20 7.64 1.13
CA GLN A 192 -1.17 7.36 0.07
C GLN A 192 -1.24 5.87 -0.27
N LEU A 193 -0.09 5.19 -0.33
CA LEU A 193 0.02 3.84 -0.84
C LEU A 193 -0.01 2.75 0.25
N TYR A 194 0.00 3.13 1.53
CA TYR A 194 0.08 2.27 2.71
C TYR A 194 -0.92 1.10 2.71
N ASN A 195 -2.11 1.32 2.15
CA ASN A 195 -3.20 0.35 2.20
C ASN A 195 -3.17 -0.69 1.08
N HIS A 196 -2.22 -0.62 0.14
CA HIS A 196 -2.10 -1.60 -0.94
C HIS A 196 -1.45 -2.90 -0.44
N PRO A 197 -2.18 -4.04 -0.38
CA PRO A 197 -1.61 -5.29 0.08
C PRO A 197 -0.48 -5.83 -0.79
N SER A 198 -0.39 -5.42 -2.05
CA SER A 198 0.68 -5.80 -2.98
C SER A 198 2.03 -5.22 -2.63
N ILE A 199 2.10 -4.05 -2.01
CA ILE A 199 3.37 -3.46 -1.60
C ILE A 199 3.89 -4.25 -0.39
N VAL A 200 5.09 -4.81 -0.55
CA VAL A 200 5.73 -5.64 0.47
C VAL A 200 7.15 -5.18 0.78
N THR A 201 7.63 -4.16 0.09
CA THR A 201 8.97 -3.59 0.29
C THR A 201 8.99 -2.16 -0.23
N TRP A 202 9.50 -1.24 0.59
CA TRP A 202 9.87 0.10 0.17
C TRP A 202 11.36 0.18 -0.12
N VAL A 203 11.74 0.68 -1.29
CA VAL A 203 13.13 0.84 -1.72
C VAL A 203 13.48 2.32 -1.72
N LEU A 204 14.29 2.74 -0.75
CA LEU A 204 14.62 4.16 -0.53
C LEU A 204 15.43 4.79 -1.66
N PHE A 205 16.45 4.10 -2.16
CA PHE A 205 17.38 4.67 -3.13
C PHE A 205 17.75 3.66 -4.20
N ASN A 206 18.01 4.18 -5.40
CA ASN A 206 18.59 3.41 -6.50
C ASN A 206 19.97 3.99 -6.90
N GLU A 207 20.96 3.12 -7.10
CA GLU A 207 22.28 3.41 -7.71
C GLU A 207 23.03 4.62 -7.13
N LYS A 208 22.81 4.92 -5.85
CA LYS A 208 23.42 6.04 -5.11
C LYS A 208 23.03 7.45 -5.61
N TRP A 209 22.04 7.58 -6.49
CA TRP A 209 21.67 8.88 -7.06
C TRP A 209 21.06 9.81 -6.02
N GLY A 210 21.88 10.74 -5.53
CA GLY A 210 21.50 11.67 -4.46
C GLY A 210 21.24 10.97 -3.14
N GLN A 211 21.87 9.82 -2.87
CA GLN A 211 21.76 9.14 -1.59
C GLN A 211 22.37 9.98 -0.45
N TYR A 212 21.75 9.93 0.72
CA TYR A 212 22.26 10.55 1.94
C TYR A 212 21.65 9.83 3.14
N ASP A 213 22.38 9.80 4.25
CA ASP A 213 21.90 9.35 5.56
C ASP A 213 20.96 8.11 5.53
N GLN A 214 21.41 7.07 4.82
CA GLN A 214 20.60 5.90 4.50
C GLN A 214 20.11 5.17 5.76
N GLU A 215 20.93 5.15 6.82
CA GLU A 215 20.57 4.50 8.08
C GLU A 215 19.41 5.23 8.78
N ARG A 216 19.46 6.57 8.89
CA ARG A 216 18.37 7.35 9.48
C ARG A 216 17.08 7.19 8.68
N LEU A 217 17.15 7.29 7.36
CA LEU A 217 15.97 7.17 6.49
C LEU A 217 15.38 5.77 6.52
N THR A 218 16.22 4.73 6.57
CA THR A 218 15.75 3.34 6.73
C THR A 218 15.04 3.15 8.07
N LYS A 219 15.60 3.68 9.18
CA LYS A 219 14.96 3.61 10.50
C LYS A 219 13.64 4.38 10.53
N TRP A 220 13.61 5.57 9.93
CA TRP A 220 12.40 6.38 9.82
C TRP A 220 11.31 5.63 9.05
N MET A 221 11.63 5.11 7.86
CA MET A 221 10.67 4.40 7.01
C MET A 221 10.12 3.15 7.73
N LYS A 222 11.00 2.39 8.39
CA LYS A 222 10.62 1.24 9.24
C LYS A 222 9.70 1.61 10.40
N GLY A 223 9.89 2.79 10.98
CA GLY A 223 9.02 3.30 12.03
C GLY A 223 7.69 3.84 11.50
N TYR A 224 7.68 4.39 10.28
CA TYR A 224 6.50 5.00 9.68
C TYR A 224 5.50 3.95 9.19
N ASP A 225 5.98 2.91 8.53
CA ASP A 225 5.20 1.72 8.17
C ASP A 225 5.91 0.48 8.70
N PRO A 226 5.53 -0.07 9.86
CA PRO A 226 6.21 -1.23 10.46
C PRO A 226 5.75 -2.59 9.89
N HIS A 227 4.84 -2.63 8.94
CA HIS A 227 4.19 -3.88 8.50
C HIS A 227 4.76 -4.46 7.21
N ASP A 228 5.55 -3.70 6.47
CA ASP A 228 6.07 -4.08 5.15
C ASP A 228 7.60 -4.33 5.16
N TRP A 229 8.06 -5.16 6.10
CA TRP A 229 9.46 -5.65 6.26
C TRP A 229 9.54 -7.13 6.61
#